data_AF-A0A061S2Y7-F1
#
_entry.id   AF-A0A061S2Y7-F1
#
_cell.length_a   1.000
_cell.length_b   1.000
_cell.length_c   1.000
_cell.angle_alpha   90.00
_cell.angle_beta   90.00
_cell.angle_gamma   90.00
#
_symmetry.space_group_name_H-M   'P 1'
#
loop_
_entity.id
_entity.type
_entity.pdbx_description
1 polymer ?
#
loop_
_entity_poly.entity_id
_entity_poly.type
_entity_poly.pdbx_seq_one_letter_code
_entity_poly.pdbx_strand_id
1 'polypeptide(L)'
;MPRIYICFALFWLVPRCCLGKHKKAVIAAGRKKSSKISSRKILRGGECNFSTVDPTHLPGRRKPWSPPRAIFGHLHMSKTGGTTLNGNLSLHYERICGHKGYSYDAIKANCRYQRYANQKYEYSDGSGISILNPGYNRGRVPNKDILEIGFENCDYVSMETDWRFWPANFGNWPLPLELHVPCRNPVDHVLSMCNAYGVDLKCGKSLIPQVHDCLRHLNRFHMDLTNKTRFSNIDVYCYDYAVQFSDYISYLSERLQPRRFHSSHVHKPTNKPRQKVSECVLKHPELENVLRSYLVANVDYWKFCDLCIGSPNDLFPNKVSTDSKVVNWHSTLST
;
A
#
# COMPACT_ATOMS: atom_id res chain seq x y z
N MET A 1 7.95 -55.81 -14.17
CA MET A 1 8.31 -55.25 -12.85
C MET A 1 7.04 -54.69 -12.21
N PRO A 2 6.56 -55.24 -11.08
CA PRO A 2 5.31 -54.79 -10.47
C PRO A 2 5.55 -53.54 -9.63
N ARG A 3 4.65 -52.55 -9.76
CA ARG A 3 4.62 -51.34 -8.92
C ARG A 3 3.94 -51.67 -7.60
N ILE A 4 4.72 -51.63 -6.52
CA ILE A 4 4.24 -51.73 -5.14
C ILE A 4 3.68 -50.37 -4.75
N TYR A 5 2.38 -50.30 -4.44
CA TYR A 5 1.76 -49.14 -3.81
C TYR A 5 1.85 -49.28 -2.30
N ILE A 6 2.61 -48.40 -1.65
CA ILE A 6 2.71 -48.30 -0.19
C ILE A 6 1.66 -47.29 0.28
N CYS A 7 0.58 -47.80 0.89
CA CYS A 7 -0.39 -46.99 1.63
C CYS A 7 0.20 -46.62 3.00
N PHE A 8 0.48 -45.34 3.21
CA PHE A 8 0.74 -44.80 4.55
C PHE A 8 -0.57 -44.48 5.25
N ALA A 9 -0.94 -45.31 6.22
CA ALA A 9 -1.99 -45.01 7.19
C ALA A 9 -1.44 -44.06 8.27
N LEU A 10 -1.85 -42.79 8.23
CA LEU A 10 -1.58 -41.81 9.28
C LEU A 10 -2.62 -41.94 10.40
N PHE A 11 -2.20 -42.58 11.50
CA PHE A 11 -2.92 -42.58 12.77
C PHE A 11 -2.96 -41.17 13.36
N TRP A 12 -4.15 -40.59 13.46
CA TRP A 12 -4.41 -39.41 14.29
C TRP A 12 -4.61 -39.85 15.74
N LEU A 13 -3.61 -39.58 16.59
CA LEU A 13 -3.78 -39.62 18.05
C LEU A 13 -4.43 -38.30 18.50
N VAL A 14 -5.69 -38.39 18.90
CA VAL A 14 -6.45 -37.32 19.55
C VAL A 14 -6.02 -37.22 21.02
N PRO A 15 -5.51 -36.07 21.52
CA PRO A 15 -5.29 -35.89 22.95
C PRO A 15 -6.61 -35.63 23.68
N ARG A 16 -6.79 -36.40 24.75
CA ARG A 16 -7.91 -36.37 25.70
C ARG A 16 -8.14 -34.99 26.31
N CYS A 17 -9.42 -34.62 26.40
CA CYS A 17 -9.96 -33.52 27.18
C CYS A 17 -9.59 -33.63 28.66
N CYS A 18 -8.91 -32.62 29.20
CA CYS A 18 -8.85 -32.37 30.64
C CYS A 18 -9.98 -31.40 31.04
N LEU A 19 -10.98 -31.94 31.73
CA LEU A 19 -12.04 -31.21 32.43
C LEU A 19 -11.44 -30.44 33.62
N GLY A 20 -11.12 -29.16 33.39
CA GLY A 20 -10.75 -28.20 34.42
C GLY A 20 -11.97 -27.59 35.10
N LYS A 21 -12.07 -27.76 36.42
CA LYS A 21 -13.15 -27.29 37.30
C LYS A 21 -13.35 -25.77 37.21
N HIS A 22 -14.55 -25.35 36.79
CA HIS A 22 -15.01 -23.96 36.90
C HIS A 22 -15.24 -23.58 38.37
N LYS A 23 -14.41 -22.70 38.93
CA LYS A 23 -14.72 -21.98 40.16
C LYS A 23 -15.74 -20.88 39.84
N LYS A 24 -16.92 -20.97 40.46
CA LYS A 24 -17.93 -19.90 40.47
C LYS A 24 -17.39 -18.72 41.29
N ALA A 25 -16.94 -17.67 40.61
CA ALA A 25 -16.73 -16.37 41.23
C ALA A 25 -18.07 -15.63 41.24
N VAL A 26 -18.64 -15.45 42.43
CA VAL A 26 -19.79 -14.60 42.69
C VAL A 26 -19.33 -13.15 42.51
N ILE A 27 -19.66 -12.54 41.38
CA ILE A 27 -19.45 -11.11 41.16
C ILE A 27 -20.63 -10.38 41.81
N ALA A 28 -20.34 -9.66 42.89
CA ALA A 28 -21.26 -8.74 43.54
C ALA A 28 -21.71 -7.66 42.53
N ALA A 29 -23.00 -7.62 42.25
CA ALA A 29 -23.64 -6.59 41.44
C ALA A 29 -23.63 -5.25 42.21
N GLY A 30 -22.52 -4.52 42.11
CA GLY A 30 -22.47 -3.11 42.48
C GLY A 30 -23.31 -2.29 41.50
N ARG A 31 -24.50 -1.84 41.94
CA ARG A 31 -25.33 -0.81 41.30
C ARG A 31 -24.46 0.44 41.05
N LYS A 32 -23.84 0.56 39.88
CA LYS A 32 -23.29 1.83 39.41
C LYS A 32 -24.45 2.77 39.13
N LYS A 33 -24.50 3.86 39.89
CA LYS A 33 -25.42 4.98 39.66
C LYS A 33 -25.32 5.38 38.19
N SER A 34 -26.43 5.24 37.47
CA SER A 34 -26.66 5.81 36.15
C SER A 34 -26.46 7.33 36.26
N SER A 35 -25.25 7.80 36.00
CA SER A 35 -25.03 9.22 35.74
C SER A 35 -25.86 9.56 34.51
N LYS A 36 -26.79 10.50 34.68
CA LYS A 36 -27.52 11.11 33.58
C LYS A 36 -26.50 11.76 32.65
N ILE A 37 -26.02 11.00 31.66
CA ILE A 37 -25.26 11.55 30.55
C ILE A 37 -26.22 12.53 29.88
N SER A 38 -25.89 13.81 30.01
CA SER A 38 -26.61 14.93 29.41
C SER A 38 -26.65 14.73 27.90
N SER A 39 -27.72 14.09 27.45
CA SER A 39 -28.10 13.93 26.06
C SER A 39 -28.56 15.28 25.53
N ARG A 40 -27.62 16.19 25.18
CA ARG A 40 -27.87 17.37 24.32
C ARG A 40 -26.58 18.18 24.06
N LYS A 41 -25.62 17.56 23.40
CA LYS A 41 -24.82 18.26 22.38
C LYS A 41 -24.58 17.27 21.26
N ILE A 42 -25.64 17.02 20.49
CA ILE A 42 -25.47 16.54 19.11
C ILE A 42 -24.72 17.68 18.44
N LEU A 43 -23.39 17.59 18.44
CA LEU A 43 -22.53 18.48 17.68
C LEU A 43 -23.05 18.36 16.25
N ARG A 44 -23.66 19.44 15.74
CA ARG A 44 -23.96 19.57 14.31
C ARG A 44 -22.62 19.33 13.61
N GLY A 45 -22.44 18.12 13.09
CA GLY A 45 -21.17 17.68 12.56
C GLY A 45 -20.78 18.63 11.45
N GLY A 46 -19.70 19.39 11.66
CA GLY A 46 -19.24 20.39 10.70
C GLY A 46 -19.26 19.79 9.31
N GLU A 47 -20.07 20.37 8.43
CA GLU A 47 -20.30 19.83 7.09
C GLU A 47 -18.96 19.60 6.41
N CYS A 48 -18.83 18.49 5.68
CA CYS A 48 -17.72 18.37 4.76
C CYS A 48 -17.78 19.59 3.84
N ASN A 49 -16.75 20.42 3.80
CA ASN A 49 -16.65 21.42 2.74
C ASN A 49 -16.44 20.66 1.43
N PHE A 50 -17.54 20.29 0.79
CA PHE A 50 -17.53 19.82 -0.57
C PHE A 50 -17.23 21.06 -1.41
N SER A 51 -16.00 21.14 -1.93
CA SER A 51 -15.75 22.03 -3.04
C SER A 51 -16.60 21.52 -4.19
N THR A 52 -17.73 22.17 -4.45
CA THR A 52 -18.44 21.95 -5.71
C THR A 52 -17.43 22.30 -6.79
N VAL A 53 -17.11 21.35 -7.65
CA VAL A 53 -16.21 21.55 -8.79
C VAL A 53 -16.64 22.86 -9.45
N ASP A 54 -15.70 23.79 -9.60
CA ASP A 54 -15.96 25.03 -10.35
C ASP A 54 -16.58 24.62 -11.68
N PRO A 55 -17.84 24.98 -11.97
CA PRO A 55 -18.52 24.58 -13.19
C PRO A 55 -17.75 24.98 -14.45
N THR A 56 -16.89 26.00 -14.36
CA THR A 56 -16.03 26.47 -15.46
C THR A 56 -14.84 25.54 -15.74
N HIS A 57 -14.51 24.65 -14.81
CA HIS A 57 -13.51 23.59 -14.95
C HIS A 57 -14.11 22.23 -15.29
N LEU A 58 -15.39 22.14 -15.67
CA LEU A 58 -15.96 20.95 -16.28
C LEU A 58 -15.61 20.97 -17.78
N PRO A 59 -14.55 20.29 -18.24
CA PRO A 59 -14.11 20.39 -19.62
C PRO A 59 -15.11 19.60 -20.48
N GLY A 60 -15.96 20.31 -21.20
CA GLY A 60 -16.85 19.75 -22.22
C GLY A 60 -17.90 18.75 -21.70
N ARG A 61 -18.75 18.27 -22.62
CA ARG A 61 -19.68 17.16 -22.33
C ARG A 61 -18.88 16.00 -21.73
N ARG A 62 -19.31 15.52 -20.55
CA ARG A 62 -18.71 14.33 -19.93
C ARG A 62 -18.65 13.22 -20.96
N LYS A 63 -17.44 12.72 -21.24
CA LYS A 63 -17.29 11.52 -22.05
C LYS A 63 -18.13 10.41 -21.39
N PRO A 64 -18.99 9.72 -22.14
CA PRO A 64 -19.65 8.51 -21.65
C PRO A 64 -18.59 7.58 -21.06
N TRP A 65 -18.93 6.89 -19.99
CA TRP A 65 -18.02 5.91 -19.42
C TRP A 65 -17.71 4.84 -20.48
N SER A 66 -16.43 4.64 -20.76
CA SER A 66 -15.92 3.50 -21.50
C SER A 66 -15.13 2.63 -20.52
N PRO A 67 -15.44 1.32 -20.40
CA PRO A 67 -14.61 0.43 -19.62
C PRO A 67 -13.18 0.44 -20.17
N PRO A 68 -12.16 0.39 -19.30
CA PRO A 68 -10.78 0.28 -19.75
C PRO A 68 -10.54 -1.11 -20.36
N ARG A 69 -9.55 -1.20 -21.25
CA ARG A 69 -9.16 -2.48 -21.90
C ARG A 69 -8.39 -3.42 -20.96
N ALA A 70 -7.93 -2.90 -19.84
CA ALA A 70 -7.19 -3.60 -18.80
C ALA A 70 -7.60 -3.07 -17.43
N ILE A 71 -7.40 -3.88 -16.39
CA ILE A 71 -7.43 -3.39 -15.01
C ILE A 71 -6.05 -2.85 -14.68
N PHE A 72 -5.98 -1.66 -14.09
CA PHE A 72 -4.72 -1.08 -13.64
C PHE A 72 -4.42 -1.51 -12.20
N GLY A 73 -3.42 -2.35 -12.03
CA GLY A 73 -2.89 -2.73 -10.73
C GLY A 73 -1.84 -1.74 -10.24
N HIS A 74 -1.80 -1.49 -8.94
CA HIS A 74 -0.69 -0.77 -8.32
C HIS A 74 -0.19 -1.53 -7.10
N LEU A 75 1.09 -1.87 -7.14
CA LEU A 75 1.75 -2.56 -6.05
C LEU A 75 2.08 -1.59 -4.93
N HIS A 76 1.34 -1.70 -3.83
CA HIS A 76 1.50 -0.80 -2.68
C HIS A 76 2.71 -1.21 -1.83
N MET A 77 3.92 -0.93 -2.32
CA MET A 77 5.14 -1.14 -1.54
C MET A 77 5.16 -0.31 -0.27
N SER A 78 5.82 -0.85 0.76
CA SER A 78 6.02 -0.10 2.01
C SER A 78 6.82 1.16 1.70
N LYS A 79 6.41 2.32 2.24
CA LYS A 79 7.14 3.59 2.08
C LYS A 79 7.34 4.07 0.63
N THR A 80 6.47 3.70 -0.30
CA THR A 80 6.40 4.30 -1.65
C THR A 80 5.16 5.19 -1.81
N GLY A 81 4.60 5.74 -0.72
CA GLY A 81 3.48 6.69 -0.82
C GLY A 81 2.15 6.11 -1.33
N GLY A 82 2.01 4.79 -1.49
CA GLY A 82 0.81 4.16 -2.07
C GLY A 82 -0.50 4.49 -1.34
N THR A 83 -0.45 4.81 -0.04
CA THR A 83 -1.62 5.25 0.73
C THR A 83 -2.12 6.62 0.26
N THR A 84 -1.19 7.55 0.03
CA THR A 84 -1.51 8.89 -0.45
C THR A 84 -1.96 8.83 -1.90
N LEU A 85 -1.27 8.04 -2.74
CA LEU A 85 -1.63 7.86 -4.15
C LEU A 85 -3.05 7.29 -4.29
N ASN A 86 -3.34 6.16 -3.65
CA ASN A 86 -4.65 5.53 -3.73
C ASN A 86 -5.75 6.40 -3.10
N GLY A 87 -5.45 7.06 -1.98
CA GLY A 87 -6.35 8.02 -1.36
C GLY A 87 -6.69 9.17 -2.31
N ASN A 88 -5.70 9.72 -3.01
CA ASN A 88 -5.89 10.78 -3.99
C ASN A 88 -6.73 10.30 -5.18
N LEU A 89 -6.34 9.18 -5.82
CA LEU A 89 -7.09 8.61 -6.94
C LEU A 89 -8.54 8.32 -6.56
N SER A 90 -8.78 7.73 -5.39
CA SER A 90 -10.14 7.41 -4.93
C SER A 90 -11.03 8.65 -4.70
N LEU A 91 -10.45 9.83 -4.48
CA LEU A 91 -11.19 11.09 -4.34
C LEU A 91 -11.51 11.76 -5.67
N HIS A 92 -10.79 11.42 -6.75
CA HIS A 92 -10.90 12.07 -8.06
C HIS A 92 -11.45 11.17 -9.17
N TYR A 93 -11.35 9.85 -9.02
CA TYR A 93 -11.81 8.86 -10.02
C TYR A 93 -12.80 7.84 -9.44
N GLU A 94 -13.70 7.36 -10.30
CA GLU A 94 -14.64 6.30 -9.98
C GLU A 94 -13.93 4.92 -10.02
N ARG A 95 -14.56 3.89 -9.43
CA ARG A 95 -14.09 2.48 -9.52
C ARG A 95 -12.63 2.24 -9.09
N ILE A 96 -12.18 2.99 -8.08
CA ILE A 96 -10.88 2.81 -7.42
C ILE A 96 -11.07 1.89 -6.21
N CYS A 97 -10.30 0.81 -6.16
CA CYS A 97 -10.39 -0.23 -5.14
C CYS A 97 -9.05 -0.42 -4.43
N GLY A 98 -9.05 -0.56 -3.11
CA GLY A 98 -7.80 -0.78 -2.37
C GLY A 98 -7.89 -0.63 -0.85
N HIS A 99 -6.85 -1.09 -0.16
CA HIS A 99 -6.79 -1.09 1.30
C HIS A 99 -6.92 0.29 1.93
N LYS A 100 -6.57 1.39 1.26
CA LYS A 100 -6.51 2.72 1.88
C LYS A 100 -7.01 3.81 0.93
N GLY A 101 -8.21 3.58 0.41
CA GLY A 101 -8.86 4.43 -0.58
C GLY A 101 -9.76 3.57 -1.44
N TYR A 102 -11.06 3.70 -1.23
CA TYR A 102 -12.07 3.03 -2.03
C TYR A 102 -13.06 4.10 -2.48
N SER A 103 -13.31 4.18 -3.79
CA SER A 103 -14.12 5.26 -4.35
C SER A 103 -15.51 5.38 -3.68
N TYR A 104 -16.19 4.30 -3.33
CA TYR A 104 -17.55 4.41 -2.75
C TYR A 104 -17.61 5.19 -1.42
N ASP A 105 -16.55 5.19 -0.60
CA ASP A 105 -16.50 5.87 0.71
C ASP A 105 -15.38 6.93 0.81
N ALA A 106 -14.57 7.14 -0.23
CA ALA A 106 -13.38 8.00 -0.19
C ALA A 106 -13.65 9.40 0.39
N ILE A 107 -14.71 10.08 -0.10
CA ILE A 107 -15.03 11.44 0.33
C ILE A 107 -15.44 11.48 1.80
N LYS A 108 -16.37 10.60 2.20
CA LYS A 108 -16.82 10.50 3.60
C LYS A 108 -15.65 10.13 4.52
N ALA A 109 -14.79 9.20 4.12
CA ALA A 109 -13.59 8.83 4.87
C ALA A 109 -12.61 9.99 5.01
N ASN A 110 -12.41 10.79 3.95
CA ASN A 110 -11.57 11.99 3.98
C ASN A 110 -12.15 13.05 4.93
N CYS A 111 -13.46 13.27 4.92
CA CYS A 111 -14.12 14.18 5.86
C CYS A 111 -14.00 13.73 7.31
N ARG A 112 -14.23 12.44 7.58
CA ARG A 112 -14.05 11.87 8.93
C ARG A 112 -12.63 12.20 9.41
N TYR A 113 -11.64 11.97 8.56
CA TYR A 113 -10.25 12.30 8.88
C TYR A 113 -10.00 13.80 9.12
N GLN A 114 -10.55 14.70 8.29
CA GLN A 114 -10.45 16.15 8.50
C GLN A 114 -10.98 16.58 9.87
N ARG A 115 -12.15 16.05 10.25
CA ARG A 115 -12.75 16.33 11.56
C ARG A 115 -11.86 15.85 12.70
N TYR A 116 -11.28 14.65 12.57
CA TYR A 116 -10.39 14.09 13.60
C TYR A 116 -9.02 14.77 13.65
N ALA A 117 -8.45 15.20 12.53
CA ALA A 117 -7.18 15.91 12.51
C ALA A 117 -7.24 17.23 13.32
N ASN A 118 -8.41 17.86 13.33
CA ASN A 118 -8.68 19.09 14.08
C ASN A 118 -9.08 18.85 15.54
N GLN A 119 -9.31 17.60 15.93
CA GLN A 119 -9.81 17.21 17.24
C GLN A 119 -8.75 16.36 17.96
N LYS A 120 -8.17 16.85 19.06
CA LYS A 120 -7.32 16.06 19.99
C LYS A 120 -8.11 14.96 20.73
N TYR A 121 -9.14 14.36 20.13
CA TYR A 121 -10.07 13.48 20.84
C TYR A 121 -9.61 12.01 20.83
N GLU A 122 -9.66 11.41 22.01
CA GLU A 122 -9.70 9.95 22.22
C GLU A 122 -11.03 9.39 21.70
N TYR A 123 -10.95 8.32 20.91
CA TYR A 123 -12.08 7.65 20.26
C TYR A 123 -13.10 7.10 21.27
N SER A 124 -14.39 7.44 21.12
CA SER A 124 -15.48 6.71 21.80
C SER A 124 -16.81 6.62 21.04
N ASP A 125 -16.90 7.09 19.78
CA ASP A 125 -18.15 6.92 19.03
C ASP A 125 -18.22 5.54 18.36
N GLY A 126 -19.38 4.89 18.57
CA GLY A 126 -19.69 3.50 18.23
C GLY A 126 -19.82 3.20 16.73
N SER A 127 -19.18 3.95 15.83
CA SER A 127 -19.17 3.61 14.39
C SER A 127 -18.16 2.49 14.09
N GLY A 128 -18.66 1.26 14.07
CA GLY A 128 -17.95 -0.03 14.21
C GLY A 128 -16.78 -0.35 13.26
N ILE A 129 -16.45 0.47 12.26
CA ILE A 129 -15.26 0.24 11.44
C ILE A 129 -14.02 0.91 12.05
N SER A 130 -14.16 2.05 12.74
CA SER A 130 -13.04 2.78 13.35
C SER A 130 -12.73 2.42 14.80
N ILE A 131 -13.64 1.74 15.51
CA ILE A 131 -13.46 1.39 16.94
C ILE A 131 -12.39 0.32 17.15
N LEU A 132 -12.23 -0.60 16.20
CA LEU A 132 -11.42 -1.79 16.43
C LEU A 132 -9.91 -1.51 16.50
N ASN A 133 -9.43 -0.35 16.02
CA ASN A 133 -8.03 0.07 16.18
C ASN A 133 -7.87 1.61 16.06
N PRO A 134 -8.03 2.36 17.16
CA PRO A 134 -7.69 3.79 17.21
C PRO A 134 -6.23 3.98 16.75
N GLY A 135 -6.01 4.79 15.71
CA GLY A 135 -4.67 5.11 15.17
C GLY A 135 -4.20 4.27 13.97
N TYR A 136 -4.79 3.09 13.71
CA TYR A 136 -4.42 2.26 12.55
C TYR A 136 -5.46 2.26 11.43
N ASN A 137 -6.70 2.68 11.72
CA ASN A 137 -7.73 2.79 10.68
C ASN A 137 -7.60 4.08 9.87
N ARG A 138 -6.71 4.08 8.88
CA ARG A 138 -6.47 5.21 7.96
C ARG A 138 -7.54 5.34 6.87
N GLY A 139 -8.80 5.01 7.19
CA GLY A 139 -9.81 4.71 6.18
C GLY A 139 -9.50 3.38 5.49
N ARG A 140 -8.97 2.42 6.27
CA ARG A 140 -8.64 1.10 5.76
C ARG A 140 -9.92 0.29 5.64
N VAL A 141 -10.17 -0.24 4.44
CA VAL A 141 -11.20 -1.27 4.26
C VAL A 141 -10.58 -2.61 4.67
N PRO A 142 -11.20 -3.37 5.60
CA PRO A 142 -10.71 -4.69 5.96
C PRO A 142 -10.57 -5.59 4.72
N ASN A 143 -9.49 -6.38 4.64
CA ASN A 143 -9.25 -7.22 3.45
C ASN A 143 -10.42 -8.18 3.18
N LYS A 144 -11.08 -8.70 4.23
CA LYS A 144 -12.25 -9.57 4.10
C LYS A 144 -13.34 -8.88 3.28
N ASP A 145 -13.68 -7.65 3.65
CA ASP A 145 -14.71 -6.87 2.99
C ASP A 145 -14.33 -6.55 1.54
N ILE A 146 -13.06 -6.24 1.26
CA ILE A 146 -12.60 -6.02 -0.13
C ILE A 146 -12.77 -7.29 -0.97
N LEU A 147 -12.38 -8.45 -0.45
CA LEU A 147 -12.51 -9.72 -1.16
C LEU A 147 -13.96 -10.16 -1.31
N GLU A 148 -14.82 -9.82 -0.36
CA GLU A 148 -16.27 -10.08 -0.44
C GLU A 148 -16.97 -9.17 -1.46
N ILE A 149 -16.58 -7.90 -1.55
CA ILE A 149 -17.08 -6.95 -2.55
C ILE A 149 -16.64 -7.35 -3.97
N GLY A 150 -15.43 -7.90 -4.10
CA GLY A 150 -14.85 -8.30 -5.37
C GLY A 150 -14.19 -7.17 -6.15
N PHE A 151 -13.77 -7.46 -7.38
CA PHE A 151 -13.01 -6.55 -8.26
C PHE A 151 -13.68 -6.29 -9.61
N GLU A 152 -14.91 -6.76 -9.81
CA GLU A 152 -15.67 -6.72 -11.07
C GLU A 152 -15.97 -5.28 -11.52
N ASN A 153 -16.10 -4.37 -10.55
CA ASN A 153 -16.38 -2.95 -10.78
C ASN A 153 -15.15 -2.07 -10.50
N CYS A 154 -13.94 -2.62 -10.60
CA CYS A 154 -12.70 -1.89 -10.36
C CYS A 154 -11.96 -1.63 -11.68
N ASP A 155 -11.66 -0.35 -11.96
CA ASP A 155 -10.76 0.03 -13.06
C ASP A 155 -9.31 0.10 -12.57
N TYR A 156 -9.13 0.37 -11.27
CA TYR A 156 -7.82 0.48 -10.63
C TYR A 156 -7.83 -0.21 -9.26
N VAL A 157 -6.80 -1.02 -9.00
CA VAL A 157 -6.66 -1.82 -7.78
C VAL A 157 -5.30 -1.56 -7.12
N SER A 158 -5.29 -1.02 -5.90
CA SER A 158 -4.07 -0.76 -5.12
C SER A 158 -4.07 -1.52 -3.81
N MET A 159 -3.29 -2.60 -3.75
CA MET A 159 -3.33 -3.56 -2.65
C MET A 159 -2.02 -3.63 -1.88
N GLU A 160 -2.14 -3.46 -0.57
CA GLU A 160 -1.07 -3.65 0.41
C GLU A 160 -1.06 -5.09 0.92
N THR A 161 -0.61 -6.03 0.08
CA THR A 161 -0.72 -7.48 0.33
C THR A 161 0.46 -8.23 -0.27
N ASP A 162 0.57 -9.52 0.06
CA ASP A 162 1.57 -10.45 -0.49
C ASP A 162 1.42 -10.60 -2.01
N TRP A 163 2.54 -10.78 -2.71
CA TRP A 163 2.59 -10.84 -4.17
C TRP A 163 1.66 -11.91 -4.77
N ARG A 164 1.41 -13.02 -4.05
CA ARG A 164 0.54 -14.12 -4.50
C ARG A 164 -0.92 -13.69 -4.70
N PHE A 165 -1.32 -12.58 -4.10
CA PHE A 165 -2.64 -11.98 -4.32
C PHE A 165 -2.92 -11.72 -5.80
N TRP A 166 -1.94 -11.18 -6.53
CA TRP A 166 -2.13 -10.77 -7.92
C TRP A 166 -2.47 -11.94 -8.85
N PRO A 167 -1.68 -13.02 -8.94
CA PRO A 167 -2.05 -14.17 -9.76
C PRO A 167 -3.27 -14.92 -9.24
N ALA A 168 -3.49 -14.97 -7.92
CA ALA A 168 -4.66 -15.66 -7.36
C ALA A 168 -5.99 -15.00 -7.75
N ASN A 169 -6.03 -13.67 -7.88
CA ASN A 169 -7.25 -12.93 -8.20
C ASN A 169 -7.32 -12.51 -9.67
N PHE A 170 -6.19 -12.27 -10.33
CA PHE A 170 -6.14 -11.71 -11.69
C PHE A 170 -5.52 -12.63 -12.74
N GLY A 171 -4.97 -13.78 -12.35
CA GLY A 171 -4.29 -14.70 -13.28
C GLY A 171 -5.21 -15.27 -14.36
N ASN A 172 -6.49 -15.47 -14.03
CA ASN A 172 -7.52 -15.98 -14.95
C ASN A 172 -8.65 -14.97 -15.17
N TRP A 173 -8.40 -13.69 -14.92
CA TRP A 173 -9.43 -12.66 -15.03
C TRP A 173 -9.79 -12.38 -16.49
N PRO A 174 -11.05 -12.05 -16.82
CA PRO A 174 -11.45 -11.80 -18.22
C PRO A 174 -10.73 -10.62 -18.89
N LEU A 175 -10.26 -9.66 -18.09
CA LEU A 175 -9.44 -8.54 -18.55
C LEU A 175 -7.98 -8.73 -18.12
N PRO A 176 -7.01 -8.31 -18.96
CA PRO A 176 -5.62 -8.29 -18.56
C PRO A 176 -5.38 -7.31 -17.41
N LEU A 177 -4.39 -7.63 -16.57
CA LEU A 177 -3.92 -6.77 -15.49
C LEU A 177 -2.63 -6.07 -15.91
N GLU A 178 -2.64 -4.74 -15.90
CA GLU A 178 -1.45 -3.89 -16.02
C GLU A 178 -0.95 -3.53 -14.62
N LEU A 179 -0.01 -4.29 -14.06
CA LEU A 179 0.48 -4.12 -12.70
C LEU A 179 1.67 -3.15 -12.65
N HIS A 180 1.47 -1.99 -12.05
CA HIS A 180 2.49 -0.97 -11.91
C HIS A 180 3.25 -1.08 -10.58
N VAL A 181 4.57 -1.05 -10.66
CA VAL A 181 5.48 -1.12 -9.52
C VAL A 181 6.22 0.22 -9.37
N PRO A 182 5.96 1.01 -8.31
CA PRO A 182 6.73 2.21 -8.04
C PRO A 182 8.16 1.80 -7.67
N CYS A 183 9.16 2.24 -8.44
CA CYS A 183 10.56 1.96 -8.18
C CYS A 183 11.22 3.12 -7.46
N ARG A 184 11.86 2.85 -6.32
CA ARG A 184 12.54 3.84 -5.49
C ARG A 184 14.01 3.46 -5.33
N ASN A 185 14.88 4.47 -5.24
CA ASN A 185 16.29 4.27 -4.92
C ASN A 185 16.46 3.32 -3.72
N PRO A 186 17.19 2.19 -3.85
CA PRO A 186 17.22 1.13 -2.84
C PRO A 186 17.63 1.62 -1.45
N VAL A 187 18.69 2.44 -1.37
CA VAL A 187 19.23 2.92 -0.10
C VAL A 187 18.28 3.91 0.55
N ASP A 188 17.80 4.92 -0.20
CA ASP A 188 16.83 5.90 0.30
C ASP A 188 15.54 5.21 0.79
N HIS A 189 15.11 4.14 0.10
CA HIS A 189 13.95 3.35 0.46
C HIS A 189 14.17 2.57 1.76
N VAL A 190 15.29 1.84 1.90
CA VAL A 190 15.64 1.12 3.14
C VAL A 190 15.74 2.06 4.33
N LEU A 191 16.40 3.21 4.19
CA LEU A 191 16.52 4.19 5.27
C LEU A 191 15.15 4.74 5.68
N SER A 192 14.24 4.91 4.71
CA SER A 192 12.84 5.28 4.99
C SER A 192 12.07 4.21 5.76
N MET A 193 12.37 2.93 5.52
CA MET A 193 11.82 1.81 6.29
C MET A 193 12.44 1.74 7.68
N CYS A 194 13.75 1.87 7.83
CA CYS A 194 14.43 1.91 9.13
C CYS A 194 13.85 3.02 10.03
N ASN A 195 13.71 4.23 9.49
CA ASN A 195 13.08 5.37 10.21
C ASN A 195 11.64 5.05 10.66
N ALA A 196 10.89 4.28 9.89
CA ALA A 196 9.54 3.87 10.27
C ALA A 196 9.51 2.88 11.44
N TYR A 197 10.57 2.08 11.59
CA TYR A 197 10.72 1.08 12.64
C TYR A 197 11.59 1.57 13.81
N GLY A 198 12.07 2.82 13.77
CA GLY A 198 12.94 3.38 14.80
C GLY A 198 14.33 2.71 14.85
N VAL A 199 14.78 2.13 13.74
CA VAL A 199 16.10 1.51 13.63
C VAL A 199 17.10 2.58 13.18
N ASP A 200 18.12 2.82 14.01
CA ASP A 200 19.21 3.76 13.73
C ASP A 200 20.48 2.99 13.34
N LEU A 201 20.86 3.08 12.07
CA LEU A 201 22.00 2.34 11.52
C LEU A 201 23.33 2.95 11.98
N LYS A 202 24.18 2.13 12.58
CA LYS A 202 25.51 2.55 13.08
C LYS A 202 26.61 2.13 12.12
N CYS A 203 27.37 3.10 11.62
CA CYS A 203 28.44 2.88 10.63
C CYS A 203 29.70 2.17 11.19
N GLY A 204 29.90 2.13 12.51
CA GLY A 204 30.98 1.37 13.15
C GLY A 204 30.67 -0.13 13.36
N LYS A 205 29.57 -0.62 12.79
CA LYS A 205 29.11 -2.03 12.93
C LYS A 205 28.80 -2.60 11.56
N SER A 206 28.72 -3.93 11.45
CA SER A 206 28.28 -4.58 10.22
C SER A 206 26.90 -4.07 9.80
N LEU A 207 26.81 -3.49 8.60
CA LEU A 207 25.64 -2.78 8.11
C LEU A 207 24.50 -3.74 7.74
N ILE A 208 24.82 -4.87 7.10
CA ILE A 208 23.83 -5.79 6.53
C ILE A 208 22.91 -6.40 7.60
N PRO A 209 23.41 -6.94 8.73
CA PRO A 209 22.54 -7.46 9.79
C PRO A 209 21.58 -6.40 10.34
N GLN A 210 22.02 -5.15 10.50
CA GLN A 210 21.16 -4.06 10.98
C GLN A 210 20.03 -3.73 9.98
N VAL A 211 20.32 -3.82 8.68
CA VAL A 211 19.34 -3.53 7.62
C VAL A 211 18.22 -4.56 7.59
N HIS A 212 18.48 -5.83 7.91
CA HIS A 212 17.44 -6.87 7.94
C HIS A 212 16.25 -6.52 8.83
N ASP A 213 16.49 -5.84 9.96
CA ASP A 213 15.42 -5.40 10.86
C ASP A 213 14.46 -4.39 10.21
N CYS A 214 14.93 -3.68 9.19
CA CYS A 214 14.18 -2.72 8.41
C CYS A 214 13.39 -3.35 7.24
N LEU A 215 13.78 -4.54 6.76
CA LEU A 215 13.26 -5.20 5.56
C LEU A 215 11.91 -5.91 5.79
N ARG A 216 10.97 -5.25 6.47
CA ARG A 216 9.65 -5.81 6.77
C ARG A 216 8.69 -5.60 5.60
N HIS A 217 7.86 -6.62 5.32
CA HIS A 217 6.83 -6.61 4.28
C HIS A 217 7.35 -6.41 2.85
N LEU A 218 8.53 -6.95 2.53
CA LEU A 218 9.05 -6.99 1.16
C LEU A 218 8.41 -8.08 0.29
N ASN A 219 7.68 -9.02 0.89
CA ASN A 219 6.94 -10.09 0.22
C ASN A 219 5.74 -9.60 -0.62
N ARG A 220 5.59 -8.29 -0.82
CA ARG A 220 4.54 -7.70 -1.66
C ARG A 220 4.86 -7.80 -3.14
N PHE A 221 6.13 -8.01 -3.49
CA PHE A 221 6.61 -8.27 -4.84
C PHE A 221 7.49 -9.53 -4.85
N HIS A 222 7.52 -10.22 -5.99
CA HIS A 222 8.42 -11.33 -6.28
C HIS A 222 8.67 -11.39 -7.78
N MET A 223 9.88 -11.79 -8.19
CA MET A 223 10.29 -11.82 -9.61
C MET A 223 9.37 -12.70 -10.47
N ASP A 224 8.76 -13.74 -9.89
CA ASP A 224 7.80 -14.60 -10.59
C ASP A 224 6.64 -13.83 -11.25
N LEU A 225 6.24 -12.67 -10.73
CA LEU A 225 5.19 -11.84 -11.34
C LEU A 225 5.54 -11.41 -12.77
N THR A 226 6.83 -11.33 -13.10
CA THR A 226 7.32 -10.97 -14.44
C THR A 226 7.33 -12.15 -15.41
N ASN A 227 7.10 -13.37 -14.92
CA ASN A 227 7.15 -14.57 -15.75
C ASN A 227 5.88 -14.74 -16.58
N LYS A 228 5.95 -14.36 -17.85
CA LYS A 228 4.86 -14.46 -18.82
C LYS A 228 4.42 -15.89 -19.15
N THR A 229 5.28 -16.88 -19.00
CA THR A 229 4.87 -18.28 -19.23
C THR A 229 4.01 -18.79 -18.07
N ARG A 230 4.16 -18.20 -16.88
CA ARG A 230 3.38 -18.56 -15.69
C ARG A 230 2.13 -17.71 -15.54
N PHE A 231 2.22 -16.42 -15.84
CA PHE A 231 1.13 -15.45 -15.67
C PHE A 231 0.92 -14.64 -16.96
N SER A 232 0.26 -15.27 -17.94
CA SER A 232 0.02 -14.63 -19.25
C SER A 232 -0.87 -13.40 -19.16
N ASN A 233 -1.79 -13.35 -18.19
CA ASN A 233 -2.76 -12.27 -18.01
C ASN A 233 -2.25 -11.07 -17.19
N ILE A 234 -0.99 -11.09 -16.75
CA ILE A 234 -0.42 -10.02 -15.91
C ILE A 234 0.79 -9.42 -16.61
N ASP A 235 0.67 -8.17 -17.06
CA ASP A 235 1.79 -7.34 -17.51
C ASP A 235 2.35 -6.55 -16.33
N VAL A 236 3.66 -6.56 -16.12
CA VAL A 236 4.30 -5.83 -15.02
C VAL A 236 5.12 -4.69 -15.59
N TYR A 237 4.78 -3.47 -15.19
CA TYR A 237 5.48 -2.25 -15.55
C TYR A 237 6.07 -1.60 -14.30
N CYS A 238 7.09 -0.78 -14.49
CA CYS A 238 7.65 0.06 -13.44
C CYS A 238 7.57 1.54 -13.79
N TYR A 239 7.79 2.38 -12.79
CA TYR A 239 8.01 3.80 -12.98
C TYR A 239 8.88 4.34 -11.84
N ASP A 240 9.61 5.43 -12.07
CA ASP A 240 10.34 6.12 -11.01
C ASP A 240 9.34 6.72 -9.99
N TYR A 241 9.48 6.36 -8.72
CA TYR A 241 8.67 6.90 -7.62
C TYR A 241 8.66 8.43 -7.59
N ALA A 242 9.71 9.10 -8.08
CA ALA A 242 9.78 10.55 -8.17
C ALA A 242 8.64 11.18 -8.99
N VAL A 243 8.11 10.46 -9.99
CA VAL A 243 7.02 10.94 -10.85
C VAL A 243 5.63 10.44 -10.41
N GLN A 244 5.54 9.76 -9.26
CA GLN A 244 4.31 9.12 -8.80
C GLN A 244 3.14 10.09 -8.62
N PHE A 245 3.41 11.29 -8.13
CA PHE A 245 2.38 12.31 -7.85
C PHE A 245 2.27 13.36 -8.95
N SER A 246 2.92 13.15 -10.10
CA SER A 246 2.86 13.99 -11.29
C SER A 246 2.48 13.15 -12.51
N ASP A 247 3.46 12.70 -13.30
CA ASP A 247 3.25 12.04 -14.59
C ASP A 247 2.45 10.75 -14.47
N TYR A 248 2.62 10.01 -13.37
CA TYR A 248 1.84 8.79 -13.12
C TYR A 248 0.35 9.07 -12.85
N ILE A 249 0.02 10.15 -12.14
CA ILE A 249 -1.38 10.56 -11.96
C ILE A 249 -1.95 11.03 -13.30
N SER A 250 -1.18 11.80 -14.08
CA SER A 250 -1.57 12.22 -15.42
C SER A 250 -1.85 11.02 -16.33
N TYR A 251 -0.95 10.03 -16.35
CA TYR A 251 -1.11 8.76 -17.07
C TYR A 251 -2.45 8.08 -16.73
N LEU A 252 -2.76 7.95 -15.44
CA LEU A 252 -4.01 7.34 -15.00
C LEU A 252 -5.23 8.23 -15.27
N SER A 253 -5.10 9.56 -15.21
CA SER A 253 -6.20 10.51 -15.44
C SER A 253 -6.84 10.39 -16.82
N GLU A 254 -6.05 10.01 -17.81
CA GLU A 254 -6.50 9.81 -19.19
C GLU A 254 -7.29 8.51 -19.36
N ARG A 255 -7.12 7.57 -18.42
CA ARG A 255 -7.63 6.19 -18.50
C ARG A 255 -8.77 5.92 -17.53
N LEU A 256 -8.80 6.63 -16.41
CA LEU A 256 -9.78 6.46 -15.34
C LEU A 256 -10.93 7.45 -15.49
N GLN A 257 -12.15 7.01 -15.16
CA GLN A 257 -13.32 7.87 -15.20
C GLN A 257 -13.28 8.91 -14.07
N PRO A 258 -13.33 10.22 -14.36
CA PRO A 258 -13.42 11.25 -13.34
C PRO A 258 -14.72 11.16 -12.55
N ARG A 259 -14.66 11.47 -11.26
CA ARG A 259 -15.84 11.53 -10.38
C ARG A 259 -16.69 12.75 -10.63
N ARG A 260 -17.94 12.66 -10.17
CA ARG A 260 -18.82 13.82 -10.05
C ARG A 260 -18.39 14.80 -8.95
N PHE A 261 -17.92 14.28 -7.81
CA PHE A 261 -17.56 15.07 -6.63
C PHE A 261 -16.12 14.78 -6.26
N HIS A 262 -15.37 15.84 -5.99
CA HIS A 262 -13.93 15.79 -5.72
C HIS A 262 -13.68 16.43 -4.34
N SER A 263 -12.56 16.06 -3.72
CA SER A 263 -12.11 16.68 -2.47
C SER A 263 -10.60 16.57 -2.39
N SER A 264 -9.94 17.60 -1.87
CA SER A 264 -8.50 17.57 -1.66
C SER A 264 -8.12 16.47 -0.67
N HIS A 265 -7.19 15.62 -1.07
CA HIS A 265 -6.69 14.56 -0.22
C HIS A 265 -6.02 15.13 1.03
N VAL A 266 -6.45 14.66 2.21
CA VAL A 266 -5.77 15.04 3.45
C VAL A 266 -4.64 14.07 3.75
N HIS A 267 -3.42 14.58 3.66
CA HIS A 267 -2.21 13.82 3.93
C HIS A 267 -2.22 13.26 5.36
N LYS A 268 -1.85 11.98 5.48
CA LYS A 268 -1.80 11.25 6.76
C LYS A 268 -0.35 10.86 7.03
N PRO A 269 0.44 11.68 7.75
CA PRO A 269 1.83 11.36 8.02
C PRO A 269 1.89 10.07 8.84
N THR A 270 2.79 9.17 8.46
CA THR A 270 2.87 7.82 9.07
C THR A 270 4.12 7.63 9.91
N ASN A 271 5.10 8.51 9.74
CA ASN A 271 6.43 8.44 10.32
C ASN A 271 6.84 9.85 10.78
N LYS A 272 7.82 9.89 11.69
CA LYS A 272 8.58 11.12 11.95
C LYS A 272 9.35 11.56 10.69
N PRO A 273 9.55 12.87 10.47
CA PRO A 273 10.41 13.36 9.41
C PRO A 273 11.81 12.74 9.50
N ARG A 274 12.36 12.34 8.35
CA ARG A 274 13.69 11.73 8.28
C ARG A 274 14.76 12.82 8.20
N GLN A 275 15.84 12.69 8.97
CA GLN A 275 16.95 13.64 8.95
C GLN A 275 18.07 13.14 8.03
N LYS A 276 17.91 13.29 6.71
CA LYS A 276 18.85 12.71 5.73
C LYS A 276 20.32 13.10 5.98
N VAL A 277 20.54 14.36 6.36
CA VAL A 277 21.89 14.91 6.61
C VAL A 277 22.63 14.28 7.79
N SER A 278 21.92 13.62 8.72
CA SER A 278 22.54 12.95 9.88
C SER A 278 22.71 11.45 9.68
N GLU A 279 22.11 10.85 8.64
CA GLU A 279 22.17 9.42 8.36
C GLU A 279 23.58 9.02 7.95
N CYS A 280 24.23 8.17 8.75
CA CYS A 280 25.65 7.88 8.56
C CYS A 280 25.92 7.18 7.22
N VAL A 281 25.04 6.29 6.76
CA VAL A 281 25.19 5.59 5.46
C VAL A 281 25.29 6.57 4.29
N LEU A 282 24.55 7.69 4.33
CA LEU A 282 24.58 8.71 3.27
C LEU A 282 25.82 9.60 3.31
N LYS A 283 26.60 9.57 4.40
CA LYS A 283 27.87 10.31 4.52
C LYS A 283 29.07 9.51 4.01
N HIS A 284 28.87 8.22 3.77
CA HIS A 284 29.92 7.24 3.45
C HIS A 284 29.56 6.53 2.14
N PRO A 285 29.96 7.08 0.97
CA PRO A 285 29.61 6.52 -0.34
C PRO A 285 29.96 5.04 -0.50
N GLU A 286 31.05 4.59 0.13
CA GLU A 286 31.46 3.18 0.19
C GLU A 286 30.41 2.29 0.87
N LEU A 287 29.82 2.75 1.98
CA LEU A 287 28.76 2.02 2.69
C LEU A 287 27.45 2.06 1.92
N GLU A 288 27.13 3.20 1.30
CA GLU A 288 25.98 3.32 0.41
C GLU A 288 26.07 2.30 -0.74
N ASN A 289 27.23 2.19 -1.38
CA ASN A 289 27.45 1.27 -2.50
C ASN A 289 27.36 -0.19 -2.05
N VAL A 290 28.00 -0.57 -0.94
CA VAL A 290 27.90 -1.94 -0.38
C VAL A 290 26.43 -2.29 -0.10
N LEU A 291 25.68 -1.37 0.52
CA LEU A 291 24.27 -1.58 0.81
C LEU A 291 23.45 -1.71 -0.47
N ARG A 292 23.63 -0.80 -1.43
CA ARG A 292 22.93 -0.83 -2.72
C ARG A 292 23.14 -2.16 -3.44
N SER A 293 24.39 -2.58 -3.61
CA SER A 293 24.73 -3.84 -4.28
C SER A 293 24.11 -5.04 -3.56
N TYR A 294 24.14 -5.06 -2.22
CA TYR A 294 23.49 -6.10 -1.44
C TYR A 294 21.97 -6.15 -1.71
N LEU A 295 21.30 -5.00 -1.67
CA LEU A 295 19.85 -4.91 -1.85
C LEU A 295 19.40 -5.34 -3.25
N VAL A 296 20.09 -4.90 -4.30
CA VAL A 296 19.78 -5.30 -5.69
C VAL A 296 20.06 -6.78 -5.92
N ALA A 297 21.13 -7.33 -5.34
CA ALA A 297 21.47 -8.74 -5.52
C ALA A 297 20.53 -9.70 -4.76
N ASN A 298 20.03 -9.30 -3.59
CA ASN A 298 19.36 -10.21 -2.65
C ASN A 298 17.86 -9.96 -2.47
N VAL A 299 17.29 -8.92 -3.08
CA VAL A 299 15.86 -8.60 -2.92
C VAL A 299 15.20 -8.34 -4.27
N ASP A 300 14.27 -9.22 -4.62
CA ASP A 300 13.50 -9.24 -5.86
C ASP A 300 12.96 -7.87 -6.29
N TYR A 301 12.39 -7.10 -5.36
CA TYR A 301 11.82 -5.80 -5.69
C TYR A 301 12.87 -4.82 -6.23
N TRP A 302 14.03 -4.69 -5.57
CA TRP A 302 15.07 -3.80 -6.07
C TRP A 302 15.78 -4.36 -7.29
N LYS A 303 15.94 -5.68 -7.38
CA LYS A 303 16.42 -6.35 -8.59
C LYS A 303 15.55 -6.05 -9.81
N PHE A 304 14.23 -6.17 -9.65
CA PHE A 304 13.27 -5.85 -10.70
C PHE A 304 13.37 -4.38 -11.10
N CYS A 305 13.40 -3.47 -10.13
CA CYS A 305 13.46 -2.04 -10.40
C CYS A 305 14.74 -1.62 -11.14
N ASP A 306 15.88 -2.22 -10.79
CA ASP A 306 17.16 -1.99 -11.45
C ASP A 306 17.14 -2.44 -12.93
N LEU A 307 16.48 -3.57 -13.21
CA LEU A 307 16.31 -4.08 -14.58
C LEU A 307 15.24 -3.34 -15.39
N CYS A 308 14.21 -2.82 -14.71
CA CYS A 308 13.02 -2.31 -15.37
C CYS A 308 13.13 -0.82 -15.75
N ILE A 309 13.74 0.03 -14.92
CA ILE A 309 13.87 1.45 -15.22
C ILE A 309 14.75 1.65 -16.47
N GLY A 310 14.25 2.41 -17.45
CA GLY A 310 14.87 2.56 -18.78
C GLY A 310 14.64 1.41 -19.75
N SER A 311 13.98 0.33 -19.34
CA SER A 311 13.56 -0.76 -20.23
C SER A 311 12.25 -0.42 -20.97
N PRO A 312 11.80 -1.25 -21.94
CA PRO A 312 10.47 -1.11 -22.55
C PRO A 312 9.29 -1.21 -21.56
N ASN A 313 9.52 -1.77 -20.36
CA ASN A 313 8.51 -1.89 -19.31
C ASN A 313 8.55 -0.71 -18.32
N ASP A 314 9.42 0.27 -18.52
CA ASP A 314 9.34 1.56 -17.85
C ASP A 314 8.20 2.37 -18.47
N LEU A 315 7.24 2.81 -17.67
CA LEU A 315 6.14 3.66 -18.15
C LEU A 315 6.64 5.03 -18.66
N PHE A 316 7.80 5.49 -18.18
CA PHE A 316 8.32 6.83 -18.47
C PHE A 316 9.83 6.85 -18.82
N PRO A 317 10.26 6.13 -19.88
CA PRO A 317 11.69 5.91 -20.17
C PRO A 317 12.45 7.21 -20.49
N ASN A 318 11.77 8.26 -20.95
CA ASN A 318 12.38 9.55 -21.29
C ASN A 318 12.47 10.53 -20.11
N LYS A 319 11.93 10.16 -18.94
CA LYS A 319 11.80 11.05 -17.77
C LYS A 319 12.75 10.69 -16.64
N VAL A 320 13.77 9.87 -16.90
CA VAL A 320 14.78 9.50 -15.89
C VAL A 320 15.28 10.76 -15.18
N SER A 321 14.93 10.87 -13.90
CA SER A 321 15.27 12.00 -13.05
C SER A 321 16.77 12.27 -13.16
N THR A 322 17.16 13.54 -13.31
CA THR A 322 18.58 13.93 -13.32
C THR A 322 19.28 13.58 -12.02
N ASP A 323 18.54 13.44 -10.91
CA ASP A 323 19.07 12.94 -9.64
C ASP A 323 19.36 11.43 -9.69
N SER A 324 18.72 10.70 -10.62
CA SER A 324 19.00 9.29 -10.93
C SER A 324 20.10 9.12 -11.99
N LYS A 325 20.47 10.18 -12.72
CA LYS A 325 21.48 10.16 -13.81
C LYS A 325 22.95 10.20 -13.34
N VAL A 326 23.22 10.24 -12.03
CA VAL A 326 24.61 10.18 -11.52
C VAL A 326 25.22 8.78 -11.67
N VAL A 327 24.45 7.74 -11.98
CA VAL A 327 25.05 6.44 -12.27
C VAL A 327 24.30 5.76 -13.40
N ASN A 328 24.91 5.71 -14.58
CA ASN A 328 24.74 4.53 -15.44
C ASN A 328 25.25 3.35 -14.59
N TRP A 329 24.36 2.63 -13.90
CA TRP A 329 24.67 1.65 -12.85
C TRP A 329 25.58 0.49 -13.28
N HIS A 330 25.82 0.35 -14.58
CA HIS A 330 26.69 -0.68 -15.18
C HIS A 330 27.93 -0.16 -15.92
N SER A 331 28.15 1.15 -16.07
CA SER A 331 29.21 1.66 -16.96
C SER A 331 30.56 1.95 -16.30
N THR A 332 30.80 1.54 -15.05
CA THR A 332 32.05 1.85 -14.31
C THR A 332 32.80 0.65 -13.74
N LEU A 333 32.48 -0.59 -14.16
CA LEU A 333 33.21 -1.80 -13.71
C LEU A 333 33.82 -2.62 -14.86
N SER A 334 34.13 -1.99 -16.00
CA SER A 334 34.89 -2.62 -17.09
C SER A 334 36.07 -1.75 -17.51
N THR A 335 37.08 -1.69 -16.65
CA THR A 335 38.49 -1.40 -17.00
C THR A 335 39.40 -2.14 -16.06
#